data_AF-A0A0S2FI02-F1
#
_entry.id   AF-A0A0S2FI02-F1
#
_cell.length_a   1.000
_cell.length_b   1.000
_cell.length_c   1.000
_cell.angle_alpha   90.00
_cell.angle_beta   90.00
_cell.angle_gamma   90.00
#
_symmetry.space_group_name_H-M   'P 1'
#
loop_
_entity.id
_entity.type
_entity.pdbx_description
1 polymer ?
#
loop_
_entity_poly.entity_id
_entity_poly.type
_entity_poly.pdbx_seq_one_letter_code
_entity_poly.pdbx_strand_id
1 'polypeptide(L)'
;MAYATSAANDPNELLDKLRLFAQGSGWVIDGLRDRSAKVGKALSLHAGPLYATFLTELTGGDGNRPPPFVGAFGHTGYVANANADVQNEASAIAWTNYTQGPYSAVHFFSQVTPQPYLHIVLETQAGTFKHFGTGRLVTAGSVHTGQYVHGSQWYYDANYINSPDDQRHAVAFDDAWYNFVSPVTRVRADYDGIAPRWHSVSDSDADTRRLLCGWRGRAAPINLLKDLGHSTLTGRAPGQPLWCAVPRGAGLFSDIGHPPDLRFIRLDSYAPGEELTLGSDRWKLFPVHRKNGPAGTPNSGVYGYAYRITD
;
A
#
# COMPACT_ATOMS: atom_id res chain seq x y z
N MET A 1 -13.73 -7.71 -10.99
CA MET A 1 -12.36 -7.61 -10.44
C MET A 1 -11.43 -8.40 -11.35
N ALA A 2 -10.20 -7.93 -11.56
CA ALA A 2 -9.19 -8.58 -12.37
C ALA A 2 -8.01 -8.99 -11.46
N TYR A 3 -7.49 -10.20 -11.68
CA TYR A 3 -6.29 -10.72 -11.02
C TYR A 3 -5.38 -11.33 -12.07
N ALA A 4 -4.08 -11.04 -11.99
CA ALA A 4 -3.08 -11.66 -12.85
C ALA A 4 -1.74 -11.82 -12.13
N THR A 5 -0.97 -12.80 -12.57
CA THR A 5 0.44 -12.95 -12.18
C THR A 5 1.35 -12.58 -13.34
N SER A 6 2.49 -11.97 -13.05
CA SER A 6 3.53 -11.69 -14.04
C SER A 6 4.91 -12.03 -13.50
N ALA A 7 5.86 -12.17 -14.41
CA ALA A 7 7.28 -12.08 -14.13
C ALA A 7 7.79 -10.68 -14.55
N ALA A 8 8.78 -10.17 -13.83
CA ALA A 8 9.57 -8.99 -14.19
C ALA A 8 10.97 -9.12 -13.56
N ASN A 9 11.98 -8.60 -14.24
CA ASN A 9 13.37 -8.74 -13.83
C ASN A 9 13.89 -7.54 -13.04
N ASP A 10 13.26 -6.38 -13.19
CA ASP A 10 13.66 -5.14 -12.53
C ASP A 10 12.46 -4.18 -12.33
N PRO A 11 12.62 -3.09 -11.56
CA PRO A 11 11.54 -2.16 -11.28
C PRO A 11 10.94 -1.48 -12.53
N ASN A 12 11.73 -1.21 -13.57
CA ASN A 12 11.25 -0.59 -14.79
C ASN A 12 10.40 -1.56 -15.61
N GLU A 13 10.85 -2.81 -15.74
CA GLU A 13 10.03 -3.86 -16.37
C GLU A 13 8.73 -4.08 -15.60
N LEU A 14 8.78 -4.06 -14.26
CA LEU A 14 7.59 -4.15 -13.41
C LEU A 14 6.56 -3.05 -13.72
N LEU A 15 6.98 -1.79 -13.93
CA LEU A 15 6.05 -0.74 -14.34
C LEU A 15 5.46 -0.96 -15.73
N ASP A 16 6.21 -1.52 -16.68
CA ASP A 16 5.65 -1.86 -17.99
C ASP A 16 4.63 -3.00 -17.90
N LYS A 17 4.89 -4.04 -17.09
CA LYS A 17 3.90 -5.09 -16.81
C LYS A 17 2.66 -4.53 -16.12
N LEU A 18 2.83 -3.63 -15.16
CA LEU A 18 1.72 -2.94 -14.49
C LEU A 18 0.88 -2.13 -15.49
N ARG A 19 1.52 -1.40 -16.42
CA ARG A 19 0.86 -0.65 -17.48
C ARG A 19 -0.04 -1.56 -18.32
N LEU A 20 0.49 -2.70 -18.79
CA LEU A 20 -0.26 -3.65 -19.61
C LEU A 20 -1.46 -4.24 -18.84
N PHE A 21 -1.24 -4.64 -17.59
CA PHE A 21 -2.33 -5.16 -16.75
C PHE A 21 -3.40 -4.10 -16.44
N ALA A 22 -3.00 -2.89 -16.08
CA ALA A 22 -3.91 -1.79 -15.78
C ALA A 22 -4.77 -1.44 -17.00
N GLN A 23 -4.15 -1.32 -18.18
CA GLN A 23 -4.86 -1.08 -19.45
C GLN A 23 -5.87 -2.20 -19.74
N GLY A 24 -5.47 -3.47 -19.60
CA GLY A 24 -6.36 -4.62 -19.77
C GLY A 24 -7.50 -4.67 -18.74
N SER A 25 -7.31 -4.06 -17.57
CA SER A 25 -8.31 -3.98 -16.48
C SER A 25 -9.20 -2.73 -16.56
N GLY A 26 -9.10 -1.94 -17.63
CA GLY A 26 -9.96 -0.78 -17.89
C GLY A 26 -9.43 0.57 -17.36
N TRP A 27 -8.16 0.64 -16.94
CA TRP A 27 -7.51 1.91 -16.62
C TRP A 27 -7.06 2.63 -17.88
N VAL A 28 -7.10 3.96 -17.85
CA VAL A 28 -6.53 4.81 -18.90
C VAL A 28 -5.07 5.05 -18.58
N ILE A 29 -4.19 4.82 -19.56
CA ILE A 29 -2.75 5.09 -19.44
C ILE A 29 -2.49 6.50 -19.95
N ASP A 30 -2.09 7.39 -19.06
CA ASP A 30 -1.80 8.80 -19.38
C ASP A 30 -0.38 8.97 -19.92
N GLY A 31 0.57 8.16 -19.44
CA GLY A 31 1.93 8.14 -19.97
C GLY A 31 2.86 7.18 -19.24
N LEU A 32 3.82 6.61 -19.98
CA LEU A 32 4.98 5.91 -19.45
C LEU A 32 6.23 6.64 -19.94
N ARG A 33 6.95 7.29 -19.03
CA ARG A 33 8.04 8.23 -19.38
C ARG A 33 9.29 7.95 -18.56
N ASP A 34 10.44 8.35 -19.08
CA ASP A 34 11.67 8.45 -18.28
C ASP A 34 11.56 9.59 -17.27
N ARG A 35 12.07 9.36 -16.06
CA ARG A 35 12.18 10.40 -15.04
C ARG A 35 13.40 11.26 -15.34
N SER A 36 13.23 12.58 -15.31
CA SER A 36 14.33 13.53 -15.50
C SER A 36 15.03 13.91 -14.21
N ALA A 37 14.36 13.80 -13.04
CA ALA A 37 14.95 14.14 -11.76
C ALA A 37 15.88 13.03 -11.20
N LYS A 38 15.58 11.77 -11.52
CA LYS A 38 16.29 10.57 -11.06
C LYS A 38 16.22 9.48 -12.13
N VAL A 39 17.20 8.57 -12.15
CA VAL A 39 17.17 7.42 -13.07
C VAL A 39 16.01 6.49 -12.70
N GLY A 40 15.09 6.30 -13.64
CA GLY A 40 13.91 5.46 -13.50
C GLY A 40 12.80 5.83 -14.49
N LYS A 41 11.63 5.24 -14.30
CA LYS A 41 10.43 5.39 -15.11
C LYS A 41 9.29 5.94 -14.26
N ALA A 42 8.34 6.57 -14.93
CA ALA A 42 7.12 7.08 -14.35
C ALA A 42 5.92 6.64 -15.19
N LEU A 43 4.99 5.92 -14.57
CA LEU A 43 3.74 5.46 -15.15
C LEU A 43 2.59 6.25 -14.54
N SER A 44 2.00 7.16 -15.31
CA SER A 44 0.78 7.90 -14.94
C SER A 44 -0.44 7.22 -15.57
N LEU A 45 -1.49 7.04 -14.77
CA LEU A 45 -2.74 6.38 -15.17
C LEU A 45 -3.92 6.85 -14.33
N HIS A 46 -5.13 6.63 -14.83
CA HIS A 46 -6.35 6.97 -14.11
C HIS A 46 -7.53 6.03 -14.36
N ALA A 47 -8.47 6.06 -13.42
CA ALA A 47 -9.78 5.42 -13.53
C ALA A 47 -10.84 6.42 -13.01
N GLY A 48 -11.60 7.00 -13.94
CA GLY A 48 -12.49 8.13 -13.63
C GLY A 48 -11.70 9.28 -12.99
N PRO A 49 -12.16 9.86 -11.86
CA PRO A 49 -11.47 10.98 -11.20
C PRO A 49 -10.28 10.57 -10.31
N LEU A 50 -9.84 9.31 -10.35
CA LEU A 50 -8.66 8.85 -9.60
C LEU A 50 -7.45 8.86 -10.52
N TYR A 51 -6.53 9.82 -10.31
CA TYR A 51 -5.25 9.88 -11.01
C TYR A 51 -4.09 9.48 -10.10
N ALA A 52 -3.19 8.64 -10.58
CA ALA A 52 -2.00 8.26 -9.84
C ALA A 52 -0.79 8.10 -10.75
N THR A 53 0.38 8.35 -10.20
CA THR A 53 1.65 8.09 -10.86
C THR A 53 2.49 7.14 -10.03
N PHE A 54 2.93 6.05 -10.66
CA PHE A 54 3.93 5.12 -10.12
C PHE A 54 5.31 5.50 -10.65
N LEU A 55 6.32 5.44 -9.78
CA LEU A 55 7.70 5.82 -10.08
C LEU A 55 8.63 4.65 -9.76
N THR A 56 9.75 4.56 -10.46
CA THR A 56 10.90 3.76 -10.05
C THR A 56 12.08 4.67 -9.75
N GLU A 57 12.86 4.31 -8.75
CA GLU A 57 14.14 4.94 -8.43
C GLU A 57 15.19 3.84 -8.24
N LEU A 58 16.14 3.75 -9.17
CA LEU A 58 17.07 2.61 -9.21
C LEU A 58 18.25 2.75 -8.25
N THR A 59 18.52 3.96 -7.79
CA THR A 59 19.66 4.29 -6.92
C THR A 59 19.18 5.13 -5.73
N GLY A 60 20.10 5.48 -4.84
CA GLY A 60 19.77 6.18 -3.60
C GLY A 60 19.59 5.21 -2.42
N GLY A 61 19.13 5.73 -1.28
CA GLY A 61 19.02 4.95 -0.05
C GLY A 61 20.33 4.83 0.73
N ASP A 62 20.28 3.97 1.74
CA ASP A 62 21.38 3.65 2.66
C ASP A 62 21.30 2.18 3.08
N GLY A 63 22.21 1.70 3.94
CA GLY A 63 22.23 0.31 4.40
C GLY A 63 20.95 -0.13 5.12
N ASN A 64 20.23 0.80 5.74
CA ASN A 64 18.99 0.54 6.47
C ASN A 64 17.73 0.78 5.62
N ARG A 65 17.86 1.52 4.52
CA ARG A 65 16.83 1.78 3.51
C ARG A 65 17.39 1.50 2.11
N PRO A 66 17.63 0.24 1.76
CA PRO A 66 18.32 -0.08 0.52
C PRO A 66 17.46 0.18 -0.71
N PRO A 67 18.08 0.61 -1.83
CA PRO A 67 17.45 0.68 -3.15
C PRO A 67 17.26 -0.74 -3.74
N PRO A 68 16.61 -0.88 -4.91
CA PRO A 68 15.78 0.10 -5.61
C PRO A 68 14.49 0.45 -4.86
N PHE A 69 13.82 1.51 -5.33
CA PHE A 69 12.51 1.92 -4.83
C PHE A 69 11.45 1.91 -5.93
N VAL A 70 10.22 1.58 -5.53
CA VAL A 70 9.00 1.87 -6.29
C VAL A 70 8.17 2.86 -5.47
N GLY A 71 7.75 3.96 -6.09
CA GLY A 71 6.93 5.00 -5.46
C GLY A 71 5.56 5.09 -6.09
N ALA A 72 4.60 5.63 -5.34
CA ALA A 72 3.30 6.04 -5.86
C ALA A 72 2.87 7.37 -5.24
N PHE A 73 2.28 8.26 -6.03
CA PHE A 73 1.61 9.44 -5.53
C PHE A 73 0.28 9.68 -6.25
N GLY A 74 -0.70 10.15 -5.50
CA GLY A 74 -2.00 10.52 -6.05
C GLY A 74 -2.01 11.98 -6.44
N HIS A 75 -2.80 12.33 -7.45
CA HIS A 75 -3.00 13.71 -7.90
C HIS A 75 -4.41 13.90 -8.46
N THR A 76 -4.77 15.14 -8.80
CA THR A 76 -6.15 15.49 -9.21
C THR A 76 -6.34 15.56 -10.73
N GLY A 77 -5.25 15.54 -11.49
CA GLY A 77 -5.25 15.49 -12.94
C GLY A 77 -3.84 15.27 -13.49
N TYR A 78 -3.76 14.85 -14.74
CA TYR A 78 -2.49 14.60 -15.43
C TYR A 78 -2.06 15.80 -16.29
N VAL A 79 -0.80 16.20 -16.17
CA VAL A 79 -0.18 17.25 -16.98
C VAL A 79 0.90 16.64 -17.88
N ALA A 80 0.58 16.46 -19.16
CA ALA A 80 1.41 15.72 -20.11
C ALA A 80 2.84 16.27 -20.29
N ASN A 81 3.01 17.58 -20.23
CA ASN A 81 4.31 18.25 -20.45
C ASN A 81 5.05 18.58 -19.14
N ALA A 82 4.48 18.23 -17.97
CA ALA A 82 5.19 18.39 -16.70
C ALA A 82 6.26 17.30 -16.55
N ASN A 83 7.29 17.59 -15.73
CA ASN A 83 8.21 16.56 -15.24
C ASN A 83 7.39 15.40 -14.65
N ALA A 84 7.77 14.16 -14.92
CA ALA A 84 7.01 12.99 -14.49
C ALA A 84 6.93 12.83 -12.95
N ASP A 85 7.84 13.47 -12.22
CA ASP A 85 7.83 13.56 -10.76
C ASP A 85 6.86 14.62 -10.20
N VAL A 86 6.24 15.43 -11.07
CA VAL A 86 5.44 16.58 -10.68
C VAL A 86 4.07 16.52 -11.37
N GLN A 87 3.02 16.48 -10.56
CA GLN A 87 1.64 16.64 -11.02
C GLN A 87 0.93 17.66 -10.13
N ASN A 88 -0.13 18.25 -10.65
CA ASN A 88 -0.91 19.23 -9.89
C ASN A 88 -1.49 18.59 -8.65
N GLU A 89 -1.43 19.32 -7.53
CA GLU A 89 -2.16 18.95 -6.31
C GLU A 89 -1.82 17.54 -5.78
N ALA A 90 -0.59 17.11 -6.05
CA ALA A 90 -0.11 15.78 -5.73
C ALA A 90 0.09 15.56 -4.22
N SER A 91 -0.10 14.32 -3.78
CA SER A 91 0.42 13.86 -2.50
C SER A 91 1.94 13.83 -2.53
N ALA A 92 2.57 13.79 -1.35
CA ALA A 92 3.93 13.27 -1.26
C ALA A 92 3.98 11.81 -1.72
N ILE A 93 5.15 11.35 -2.16
CA ILE A 93 5.35 9.99 -2.67
C ILE A 93 5.31 8.99 -1.52
N ALA A 94 4.48 7.95 -1.66
CA ALA A 94 4.51 6.74 -0.84
C ALA A 94 5.51 5.76 -1.45
N TRP A 95 6.60 5.50 -0.73
CA TRP A 95 7.70 4.69 -1.23
C TRP A 95 7.62 3.23 -0.79
N THR A 96 8.21 2.36 -1.60
CA THR A 96 8.46 0.95 -1.31
C THR A 96 9.93 0.69 -1.55
N ASN A 97 10.65 0.21 -0.54
CA ASN A 97 12.11 0.03 -0.62
C ASN A 97 12.51 -1.42 -0.90
N TYR A 98 13.79 -1.62 -1.23
CA TYR A 98 14.39 -2.91 -1.52
C TYR A 98 13.62 -3.72 -2.56
N THR A 99 13.18 -3.07 -3.64
CA THR A 99 12.42 -3.71 -4.73
C THR A 99 13.35 -4.27 -5.80
N GLN A 100 14.46 -4.90 -5.39
CA GLN A 100 15.44 -5.48 -6.31
C GLN A 100 14.87 -6.76 -6.94
N GLY A 101 15.02 -6.90 -8.27
CA GLY A 101 14.69 -8.13 -9.00
C GLY A 101 15.93 -9.01 -9.29
N PRO A 102 15.77 -10.16 -9.96
CA PRO A 102 14.52 -10.65 -10.56
C PRO A 102 13.50 -11.08 -9.50
N TYR A 103 12.22 -10.87 -9.80
CA TYR A 103 11.13 -11.17 -8.86
C TYR A 103 10.68 -12.62 -8.98
N SER A 104 10.39 -13.24 -7.84
CA SER A 104 9.83 -14.61 -7.82
C SER A 104 8.41 -14.63 -8.37
N ALA A 105 7.63 -13.60 -8.05
CA ALA A 105 6.30 -13.38 -8.60
C ALA A 105 5.88 -11.92 -8.47
N VAL A 106 4.99 -11.48 -9.36
CA VAL A 106 4.24 -10.24 -9.23
C VAL A 106 2.76 -10.57 -9.30
N HIS A 107 1.98 -10.12 -8.32
CA HIS A 107 0.53 -10.27 -8.29
C HIS A 107 -0.13 -8.90 -8.47
N PHE A 108 -0.97 -8.79 -9.48
CA PHE A 108 -1.75 -7.59 -9.73
C PHE A 108 -3.23 -7.83 -9.44
N PHE A 109 -3.85 -6.87 -8.78
CA PHE A 109 -5.28 -6.88 -8.46
C PHE A 109 -5.87 -5.55 -8.88
N SER A 110 -7.00 -5.57 -9.59
CA SER A 110 -7.67 -4.34 -9.99
C SER A 110 -9.18 -4.46 -10.06
N GLN A 111 -9.82 -3.32 -9.86
CA GLN A 111 -11.21 -3.08 -10.18
C GLN A 111 -11.34 -1.62 -10.60
N VAL A 112 -12.30 -1.32 -11.48
CA VAL A 112 -12.65 0.08 -11.85
C VAL A 112 -14.05 0.47 -11.38
N THR A 113 -14.90 -0.50 -11.05
CA THR A 113 -16.28 -0.31 -10.58
C THR A 113 -16.62 -1.39 -9.55
N PRO A 114 -17.30 -1.07 -8.43
CA PRO A 114 -17.82 0.25 -8.08
C PRO A 114 -16.77 1.24 -7.55
N GLN A 115 -15.64 0.76 -7.03
CA GLN A 115 -14.54 1.60 -6.53
C GLN A 115 -13.26 1.23 -7.27
N PRO A 116 -12.59 2.20 -7.92
CA PRO A 116 -11.36 1.92 -8.63
C PRO A 116 -10.20 1.66 -7.66
N TYR A 117 -9.44 0.59 -7.89
CA TYR A 117 -8.17 0.33 -7.22
C TYR A 117 -7.22 -0.48 -8.10
N LEU A 118 -5.94 -0.33 -7.77
CA LEU A 118 -4.83 -1.08 -8.34
C LEU A 118 -3.88 -1.44 -7.20
N HIS A 119 -3.84 -2.71 -6.84
CA HIS A 119 -3.00 -3.24 -5.80
C HIS A 119 -1.96 -4.19 -6.38
N ILE A 120 -0.74 -4.08 -5.86
CA ILE A 120 0.39 -4.86 -6.31
C ILE A 120 1.03 -5.53 -5.10
N VAL A 121 1.25 -6.84 -5.22
CA VAL A 121 2.09 -7.60 -4.31
C VAL A 121 3.30 -8.09 -5.09
N LEU A 122 4.47 -7.68 -4.66
CA LEU A 122 5.74 -7.99 -5.28
C LEU A 122 6.49 -8.99 -4.40
N GLU A 123 6.72 -10.21 -4.88
CA GLU A 123 7.58 -11.17 -4.21
C GLU A 123 9.01 -10.99 -4.70
N THR A 124 9.80 -10.23 -3.94
CA THR A 124 11.18 -9.87 -4.34
C THR A 124 12.11 -11.08 -4.33
N GLN A 125 11.89 -11.98 -3.39
CA GLN A 125 12.52 -13.29 -3.26
C GLN A 125 11.50 -14.23 -2.66
N ALA A 126 11.64 -15.54 -2.86
CA ALA A 126 10.73 -16.54 -2.30
C ALA A 126 10.42 -16.27 -0.81
N GLY A 127 9.16 -16.02 -0.50
CA GLY A 127 8.64 -15.72 0.83
C GLY A 127 8.82 -14.28 1.35
N THR A 128 9.38 -13.36 0.55
CA THR A 128 9.60 -11.95 0.91
C THR A 128 8.81 -11.03 -0.02
N PHE A 129 7.91 -10.25 0.57
CA PHE A 129 6.88 -9.50 -0.13
C PHE A 129 7.01 -7.99 0.11
N LYS A 130 6.55 -7.22 -0.87
CA LYS A 130 6.33 -5.78 -0.80
C LYS A 130 4.93 -5.47 -1.31
N HIS A 131 4.31 -4.44 -0.76
CA HIS A 131 2.95 -4.03 -1.09
C HIS A 131 2.96 -2.57 -1.51
N PHE A 132 2.29 -2.27 -2.61
CA PHE A 132 2.05 -0.89 -3.03
C PHE A 132 0.81 -0.81 -3.91
N GLY A 133 0.30 0.40 -4.10
CA GLY A 133 -0.85 0.59 -4.96
C GLY A 133 -1.53 1.94 -4.80
N THR A 134 -2.68 2.04 -5.44
CA THR A 134 -3.57 3.20 -5.41
C THR A 134 -5.02 2.75 -5.43
N GLY A 135 -5.93 3.60 -5.02
CA GLY A 135 -7.34 3.30 -5.13
C GLY A 135 -8.23 4.35 -4.48
N ARG A 136 -9.52 4.04 -4.45
CA ARG A 136 -10.53 4.82 -3.76
C ARG A 136 -11.12 3.99 -2.62
N LEU A 137 -11.13 4.54 -1.41
CA LEU A 137 -11.76 3.92 -0.26
C LEU A 137 -13.24 3.65 -0.54
N VAL A 138 -13.75 2.58 0.07
CA VAL A 138 -15.19 2.43 0.32
C VAL A 138 -15.53 3.47 1.39
N THR A 139 -16.06 4.61 0.97
CA THR A 139 -16.22 5.78 1.84
C THR A 139 -17.34 5.60 2.86
N ALA A 140 -17.09 6.02 4.10
CA ALA A 140 -18.13 6.23 5.09
C ALA A 140 -18.79 7.61 4.81
N GLY A 141 -19.97 7.63 4.20
CA GLY A 141 -20.69 8.86 3.85
C GLY A 141 -20.36 9.44 2.46
N SER A 142 -20.65 10.73 2.25
CA SER A 142 -20.49 11.48 0.97
C SER A 142 -19.64 12.74 1.24
N VAL A 143 -18.75 13.32 0.41
CA VAL A 143 -18.47 13.31 -1.04
C VAL A 143 -16.99 13.75 -1.21
N HIS A 144 -16.33 13.43 -2.33
CA HIS A 144 -15.01 13.93 -2.79
C HIS A 144 -13.73 13.50 -2.04
N THR A 145 -13.79 12.42 -1.26
CA THR A 145 -12.66 11.92 -0.46
C THR A 145 -12.31 10.47 -0.81
N GLY A 146 -11.24 9.94 -0.21
CA GLY A 146 -10.93 8.52 -0.21
C GLY A 146 -9.95 8.08 -1.30
N GLN A 147 -9.44 8.97 -2.15
CA GLN A 147 -8.29 8.59 -2.99
C GLN A 147 -7.10 8.27 -2.09
N TYR A 148 -6.45 7.13 -2.30
CA TYR A 148 -5.28 6.75 -1.54
C TYR A 148 -4.15 6.26 -2.44
N VAL A 149 -2.93 6.39 -1.95
CA VAL A 149 -1.77 5.64 -2.41
C VAL A 149 -1.10 4.98 -1.22
N HIS A 150 -0.52 3.80 -1.45
CA HIS A 150 0.26 3.13 -0.43
C HIS A 150 1.52 2.45 -0.97
N GLY A 151 2.46 2.18 -0.07
CA GLY A 151 3.69 1.43 -0.29
C GLY A 151 4.07 0.61 0.94
N SER A 152 5.29 0.06 0.95
CA SER A 152 5.84 -0.65 2.09
C SER A 152 7.35 -0.45 2.22
N GLN A 153 7.80 0.16 3.32
CA GLN A 153 9.22 0.30 3.66
C GLN A 153 9.55 -0.52 4.90
N TRP A 154 10.56 -1.39 4.75
CA TRP A 154 11.14 -2.11 5.87
C TRP A 154 12.48 -1.47 6.24
N TYR A 155 12.79 -1.39 7.53
CA TYR A 155 14.04 -0.83 8.01
C TYR A 155 15.02 -1.97 8.28
N TYR A 156 16.15 -1.99 7.57
CA TYR A 156 17.06 -3.13 7.50
C TYR A 156 18.20 -3.10 8.54
N ASP A 157 18.08 -2.26 9.56
CA ASP A 157 18.99 -2.30 10.71
C ASP A 157 18.79 -3.59 11.50
N ALA A 158 19.90 -4.27 11.83
CA ALA A 158 19.89 -5.58 12.45
C ALA A 158 19.15 -5.65 13.80
N ASN A 159 19.02 -4.52 14.52
CA ASN A 159 18.32 -4.48 15.81
C ASN A 159 16.79 -4.45 15.65
N TYR A 160 16.29 -4.03 14.48
CA TYR A 160 14.87 -3.78 14.26
C TYR A 160 14.28 -4.65 13.14
N ILE A 161 15.11 -5.23 12.27
CA ILE A 161 14.70 -5.97 11.09
C ILE A 161 13.71 -7.13 11.36
N ASN A 162 13.73 -7.69 12.58
CA ASN A 162 12.87 -8.78 13.02
C ASN A 162 11.75 -8.33 13.99
N SER A 163 11.52 -7.02 14.13
CA SER A 163 10.56 -6.44 15.07
C SER A 163 9.37 -5.83 14.31
N PRO A 164 8.33 -6.62 13.98
CA PRO A 164 7.25 -6.18 13.10
C PRO A 164 6.49 -4.93 13.58
N ASP A 165 6.37 -4.78 14.90
CA ASP A 165 5.68 -3.65 15.53
C ASP A 165 6.58 -2.40 15.68
N ASP A 166 7.86 -2.43 15.24
CA ASP A 166 8.76 -1.29 15.36
C ASP A 166 8.40 -0.16 14.38
N GLN A 167 8.18 1.03 14.91
CA GLN A 167 7.77 2.24 14.17
C GLN A 167 8.77 2.73 13.12
N ARG A 168 9.98 2.16 13.04
CA ARG A 168 10.95 2.42 11.96
C ARG A 168 10.58 1.74 10.65
N HIS A 169 9.73 0.72 10.70
CA HIS A 169 9.07 0.21 9.50
C HIS A 169 7.88 1.12 9.17
N ALA A 170 7.48 1.15 7.91
CA ALA A 170 6.25 1.78 7.47
C ALA A 170 5.54 0.82 6.51
N VAL A 171 4.35 0.35 6.89
CA VAL A 171 3.61 -0.64 6.12
C VAL A 171 2.34 -0.04 5.52
N ALA A 172 1.73 -0.73 4.56
CA ALA A 172 0.49 -0.26 3.93
C ALA A 172 -0.62 -0.11 4.99
N PHE A 173 -1.31 1.03 5.00
CA PHE A 173 -2.32 1.39 5.99
C PHE A 173 -1.81 1.20 7.42
N ASP A 174 -1.03 2.17 7.87
CA ASP A 174 -0.31 2.14 9.14
C ASP A 174 -0.43 3.50 9.83
N ASP A 175 -0.49 3.48 11.14
CA ASP A 175 -0.55 4.66 12.01
C ASP A 175 0.65 4.73 12.97
N ALA A 176 1.57 3.77 12.90
CA ALA A 176 2.85 3.79 13.59
C ALA A 176 3.95 4.25 12.63
N TRP A 177 4.68 5.31 13.00
CA TRP A 177 5.75 5.84 12.17
C TRP A 177 6.77 6.61 13.00
N TYR A 178 8.02 6.55 12.57
CA TYR A 178 9.12 7.39 13.04
C TYR A 178 9.96 7.83 11.85
N ASN A 179 10.67 8.96 12.00
CA ASN A 179 11.39 9.66 10.93
C ASN A 179 12.61 8.93 10.30
N PHE A 180 12.68 7.60 10.41
CA PHE A 180 13.68 6.75 9.75
C PHE A 180 13.25 6.22 8.39
N VAL A 181 11.97 6.32 8.04
CA VAL A 181 11.43 5.96 6.71
C VAL A 181 10.40 7.00 6.30
N SER A 182 9.99 7.04 5.04
CA SER A 182 8.91 7.94 4.63
C SER A 182 7.55 7.34 4.99
N PRO A 183 6.54 8.13 5.38
CA PRO A 183 5.17 7.65 5.49
C PRO A 183 4.70 7.04 4.15
N VAL A 184 4.28 5.78 4.21
CA VAL A 184 3.93 5.00 3.01
C VAL A 184 2.43 4.92 2.74
N THR A 185 1.58 5.60 3.49
CA THR A 185 0.14 5.68 3.22
C THR A 185 -0.28 7.13 3.16
N ARG A 186 -0.91 7.52 2.05
CA ARG A 186 -1.49 8.85 1.86
C ARG A 186 -2.94 8.70 1.46
N VAL A 187 -3.83 9.45 2.11
CA VAL A 187 -5.27 9.43 1.81
C VAL A 187 -5.76 10.86 1.66
N ARG A 188 -6.49 11.14 0.57
CA ARG A 188 -7.15 12.42 0.34
C ARG A 188 -8.46 12.45 1.10
N ALA A 189 -8.64 13.45 1.94
CA ALA A 189 -9.90 13.73 2.60
C ALA A 189 -10.17 15.23 2.58
N ASP A 190 -11.05 15.64 1.68
CA ASP A 190 -11.48 17.01 1.52
C ASP A 190 -12.70 17.28 2.40
N TYR A 191 -12.57 18.24 3.31
CA TYR A 191 -13.64 18.65 4.22
C TYR A 191 -13.37 20.08 4.71
N ASP A 192 -14.40 20.72 5.28
CA ASP A 192 -14.35 22.09 5.79
C ASP A 192 -13.84 23.11 4.75
N GLY A 193 -14.24 22.93 3.49
CA GLY A 193 -13.91 23.82 2.38
C GLY A 193 -12.46 23.75 1.89
N ILE A 194 -11.67 22.77 2.35
CA ILE A 194 -10.26 22.63 1.98
C ILE A 194 -10.08 21.40 1.09
N ALA A 195 -9.64 21.67 -0.13
CA ALA A 195 -9.37 20.67 -1.16
C ALA A 195 -8.20 21.16 -2.04
N PRO A 196 -7.31 20.27 -2.51
CA PRO A 196 -7.16 18.89 -2.08
C PRO A 196 -6.39 18.82 -0.75
N ARG A 197 -6.79 17.89 0.12
CA ARG A 197 -6.13 17.68 1.41
C ARG A 197 -5.66 16.24 1.55
N TRP A 198 -4.34 16.08 1.53
CA TRP A 198 -3.67 14.79 1.74
C TRP A 198 -3.29 14.59 3.20
N HIS A 199 -3.72 13.47 3.76
CA HIS A 199 -3.40 13.00 5.10
C HIS A 199 -2.35 11.89 5.04
N SER A 200 -1.55 11.76 6.08
CA SER A 200 -0.58 10.69 6.25
C SER A 200 -0.32 10.37 7.71
N VAL A 201 0.25 9.20 7.98
CA VAL A 201 0.73 8.90 9.32
C VAL A 201 1.73 9.98 9.79
N SER A 202 1.66 10.27 11.09
CA SER A 202 2.41 11.31 11.77
C SER A 202 2.75 10.84 13.18
N ASP A 203 3.93 11.20 13.66
CA ASP A 203 4.41 10.97 15.03
C ASP A 203 3.97 12.08 16.00
N SER A 204 3.27 13.11 15.49
CA SER A 204 2.76 14.23 16.27
C SER A 204 1.25 14.17 16.43
N ASP A 205 0.78 14.15 17.68
CA ASP A 205 -0.65 14.22 18.02
C ASP A 205 -1.30 15.56 17.63
N ALA A 206 -0.49 16.61 17.42
CA ALA A 206 -0.95 17.94 17.02
C ALA A 206 -1.06 18.12 15.50
N ASP A 207 -0.66 17.13 14.71
CA ASP A 207 -0.69 17.23 13.25
C ASP A 207 -2.14 17.17 12.71
N THR A 208 -2.60 18.30 12.19
CA THR A 208 -3.92 18.46 11.57
C THR A 208 -4.13 17.62 10.30
N ARG A 209 -3.07 17.00 9.76
CA ARG A 209 -3.11 16.08 8.62
C ARG A 209 -2.78 14.64 9.00
N ARG A 210 -2.73 14.33 10.30
CA ARG A 210 -2.48 12.98 10.79
C ARG A 210 -3.55 12.01 10.28
N LEU A 211 -3.12 10.89 9.73
CA LEU A 211 -3.96 9.76 9.37
C LEU A 211 -3.86 8.71 10.49
N LEU A 212 -5.00 8.25 10.99
CA LEU A 212 -5.06 7.03 11.78
C LEU A 212 -5.59 5.93 10.87
N CYS A 213 -4.80 4.90 10.60
CA CYS A 213 -5.25 3.79 9.78
C CYS A 213 -4.60 2.47 10.12
N GLY A 214 -5.29 1.39 9.74
CA GLY A 214 -4.79 0.03 9.86
C GLY A 214 -4.69 -0.47 11.29
N TRP A 215 -3.58 -1.13 11.60
CA TRP A 215 -3.57 -2.16 12.65
C TRP A 215 -2.43 -2.07 13.66
N ARG A 216 -1.36 -1.32 13.42
CA ARG A 216 -0.11 -1.53 14.17
C ARG A 216 0.05 -0.63 15.40
N GLY A 217 -0.20 0.66 15.26
CA GLY A 217 -0.08 1.64 16.34
C GLY A 217 -1.22 1.54 17.36
N ARG A 218 -1.00 2.10 18.55
CA ARG A 218 -1.99 2.08 19.64
C ARG A 218 -3.30 2.81 19.28
N ALA A 219 -3.22 3.80 18.40
CA ALA A 219 -4.37 4.57 17.94
C ALA A 219 -5.04 3.96 16.69
N ALA A 220 -4.54 2.81 16.20
CA ALA A 220 -5.02 2.22 14.97
C ALA A 220 -6.43 1.66 15.19
N PRO A 221 -7.37 1.88 14.23
CA PRO A 221 -8.74 1.43 14.38
C PRO A 221 -8.91 -0.06 14.67
N ILE A 222 -7.98 -0.91 14.22
CA ILE A 222 -8.06 -2.36 14.43
C ILE A 222 -6.88 -2.92 15.24
N ASN A 223 -6.20 -2.10 16.05
CA ASN A 223 -5.04 -2.54 16.84
C ASN A 223 -5.34 -3.72 17.76
N LEU A 224 -6.41 -3.63 18.56
CA LEU A 224 -6.81 -4.73 19.45
C LEU A 224 -7.18 -6.01 18.69
N LEU A 225 -7.69 -5.86 17.46
CA LEU A 225 -8.08 -7.00 16.62
C LEU A 225 -6.88 -7.72 16.02
N LYS A 226 -5.69 -7.11 15.97
CA LYS A 226 -4.46 -7.75 15.48
C LYS A 226 -3.99 -8.89 16.38
N ASP A 227 -4.30 -8.80 17.68
CA ASP A 227 -3.89 -9.75 18.70
C ASP A 227 -4.91 -10.87 18.88
N LEU A 228 -6.10 -10.74 18.28
CA LEU A 228 -7.09 -11.81 18.21
C LEU A 228 -6.61 -12.85 17.19
N GLY A 229 -6.04 -13.93 17.71
CA GLY A 229 -5.57 -15.08 16.95
C GLY A 229 -6.66 -15.80 16.16
N HIS A 230 -6.26 -16.80 15.39
CA HIS A 230 -7.21 -17.72 14.75
C HIS A 230 -8.09 -18.41 15.80
N SER A 231 -9.32 -18.73 15.42
CA SER A 231 -10.18 -19.61 16.22
C SER A 231 -9.52 -20.98 16.34
N THR A 232 -9.25 -21.43 17.57
CA THR A 232 -8.67 -22.77 17.82
C THR A 232 -9.66 -23.90 17.48
N LEU A 233 -10.96 -23.59 17.37
CA LEU A 233 -12.01 -24.55 16.99
C LEU A 233 -12.10 -24.72 15.47
N THR A 234 -11.89 -23.65 14.70
CA THR A 234 -12.13 -23.66 13.25
C THR A 234 -10.89 -23.36 12.40
N GLY A 235 -9.77 -23.01 13.02
CA GLY A 235 -8.53 -22.58 12.34
C GLY A 235 -8.65 -21.27 11.56
N ARG A 236 -9.77 -20.54 11.69
CA ARG A 236 -10.07 -19.36 10.86
C ARG A 236 -9.66 -18.08 11.58
N ALA A 237 -8.94 -17.22 10.88
CA ALA A 237 -8.71 -15.84 11.28
C ALA A 237 -9.65 -14.91 10.48
N PRO A 238 -10.51 -14.10 11.13
CA PRO A 238 -11.36 -13.16 10.42
C PRO A 238 -10.51 -12.05 9.81
N GLY A 239 -10.64 -11.85 8.49
CA GLY A 239 -10.01 -10.71 7.82
C GLY A 239 -10.70 -9.39 8.22
N GLN A 240 -9.92 -8.40 8.63
CA GLN A 240 -10.40 -7.10 9.11
C GLN A 240 -10.19 -6.01 8.06
N PRO A 241 -11.18 -5.13 7.79
CA PRO A 241 -10.96 -3.96 6.95
C PRO A 241 -9.91 -3.02 7.56
N LEU A 242 -9.06 -2.45 6.71
CA LEU A 242 -8.06 -1.45 7.10
C LEU A 242 -8.70 -0.07 7.16
N TRP A 243 -9.44 0.20 8.23
CA TRP A 243 -10.13 1.48 8.43
C TRP A 243 -9.17 2.66 8.50
N CYS A 244 -9.62 3.81 8.00
CA CYS A 244 -8.90 5.07 7.96
C CYS A 244 -9.74 6.18 8.59
N ALA A 245 -9.12 7.00 9.44
CA ALA A 245 -9.75 8.12 10.09
C ALA A 245 -8.86 9.37 10.04
N VAL A 246 -9.48 10.54 9.96
CA VAL A 246 -8.82 11.85 9.86
C VAL A 246 -9.32 12.82 10.94
N PRO A 247 -8.47 13.75 11.41
CA PRO A 247 -8.80 14.65 12.52
C PRO A 247 -9.87 15.67 12.13
N ARG A 248 -10.78 15.96 13.05
CA ARG A 248 -11.80 17.03 12.95
C ARG A 248 -11.56 18.18 13.94
N GLY A 249 -10.41 18.19 14.60
CA GLY A 249 -10.08 19.13 15.68
C GLY A 249 -10.51 18.60 17.05
N ALA A 250 -10.04 19.28 18.11
CA ALA A 250 -10.32 18.93 19.51
C ALA A 250 -10.05 17.45 19.88
N GLY A 251 -9.09 16.81 19.22
CA GLY A 251 -8.76 15.39 19.44
C GLY A 251 -9.77 14.39 18.87
N LEU A 252 -10.77 14.85 18.10
CA LEU A 252 -11.79 13.99 17.48
C LEU A 252 -11.37 13.58 16.07
N PHE A 253 -11.81 12.39 15.66
CA PHE A 253 -11.54 11.81 14.35
C PHE A 253 -12.85 11.38 13.67
N SER A 254 -12.91 11.53 12.35
CA SER A 254 -13.97 10.97 11.52
C SER A 254 -13.44 9.79 10.72
N ASP A 255 -14.20 8.70 10.70
CA ASP A 255 -13.98 7.60 9.76
C ASP A 255 -14.21 8.10 8.33
N ILE A 256 -13.29 7.74 7.43
CA ILE A 256 -13.35 8.06 6.01
C ILE A 256 -13.42 6.80 5.12
N GLY A 257 -13.46 5.61 5.74
CA GLY A 257 -13.63 4.34 5.06
C GLY A 257 -12.40 3.43 5.09
N HIS A 258 -12.40 2.44 4.21
CA HIS A 258 -11.33 1.43 4.11
C HIS A 258 -11.05 1.08 2.64
N PRO A 259 -9.89 0.53 2.28
CA PRO A 259 -9.64 0.09 0.92
C PRO A 259 -10.61 -1.05 0.54
N PRO A 260 -11.16 -1.04 -0.69
CA PRO A 260 -11.94 -2.15 -1.20
C PRO A 260 -11.05 -3.39 -1.38
N ASP A 261 -11.62 -4.58 -1.14
CA ASP A 261 -11.02 -5.87 -1.52
C ASP A 261 -9.60 -6.12 -0.96
N LEU A 262 -9.22 -5.41 0.12
CA LEU A 262 -7.98 -5.55 0.88
C LEU A 262 -8.30 -5.58 2.38
N ARG A 263 -7.80 -6.59 3.09
CA ARG A 263 -8.00 -6.76 4.52
C ARG A 263 -6.70 -7.11 5.23
N PHE A 264 -6.57 -6.71 6.49
CA PHE A 264 -5.61 -7.30 7.41
C PHE A 264 -6.06 -8.71 7.79
N ILE A 265 -5.10 -9.63 7.92
CA ILE A 265 -5.36 -10.98 8.41
C ILE A 265 -4.14 -11.51 9.15
N ARG A 266 -4.36 -12.39 10.13
CA ARG A 266 -3.28 -13.20 10.69
C ARG A 266 -3.11 -14.49 9.91
N LEU A 267 -1.87 -14.82 9.60
CA LEU A 267 -1.47 -15.97 8.80
C LEU A 267 -1.07 -17.18 9.64
N ASP A 268 -1.46 -17.27 10.92
CA ASP A 268 -1.05 -18.37 11.81
C ASP A 268 -1.23 -19.75 11.13
N SER A 269 -2.40 -19.96 10.52
CA SER A 269 -2.78 -21.23 9.87
C SER A 269 -2.67 -21.23 8.35
N TYR A 270 -2.10 -20.18 7.74
CA TYR A 270 -2.06 -20.01 6.28
C TYR A 270 -0.63 -19.87 5.75
N ALA A 271 -0.32 -20.53 4.64
CA ALA A 271 0.92 -20.35 3.91
C ALA A 271 0.90 -19.04 3.10
N PRO A 272 2.06 -18.39 2.87
CA PRO A 272 2.16 -17.28 1.92
C PRO A 272 1.67 -17.70 0.52
N GLY A 273 0.84 -16.87 -0.10
CA GLY A 273 0.22 -17.12 -1.40
C GLY A 273 -0.98 -18.06 -1.39
N GLU A 274 -1.34 -18.62 -0.22
CA GLU A 274 -2.50 -19.51 -0.08
C GLU A 274 -3.82 -18.77 -0.36
N GLU A 275 -4.81 -19.52 -0.83
CA GLU A 275 -6.14 -19.02 -1.11
C GLU A 275 -7.13 -19.43 -0.02
N LEU A 276 -7.89 -18.45 0.47
CA LEU A 276 -8.95 -18.61 1.45
C LEU A 276 -10.30 -18.36 0.77
N THR A 277 -11.23 -19.30 0.93
CA THR A 277 -12.62 -19.15 0.47
C THR A 277 -13.53 -18.80 1.64
N LEU A 278 -14.27 -17.70 1.52
CA LEU A 278 -15.27 -17.22 2.49
C LEU A 278 -16.60 -17.00 1.76
N GLY A 279 -17.49 -18.01 1.81
CA GLY A 279 -18.72 -17.98 1.00
C GLY A 279 -18.38 -18.03 -0.49
N SER A 280 -18.87 -17.07 -1.26
CA SER A 280 -18.55 -16.90 -2.69
C SER A 280 -17.22 -16.19 -2.94
N ASP A 281 -16.62 -15.60 -1.92
CA ASP A 281 -15.43 -14.77 -2.09
C ASP A 281 -14.16 -15.60 -1.93
N ARG A 282 -13.22 -15.41 -2.85
CA ARG A 282 -11.86 -15.95 -2.75
C ARG A 282 -10.88 -14.84 -2.42
N TRP A 283 -9.90 -15.17 -1.60
CA TRP A 283 -8.89 -14.25 -1.11
C TRP A 283 -7.52 -14.88 -1.22
N LYS A 284 -6.54 -14.13 -1.72
CA LYS A 284 -5.14 -14.53 -1.74
C LYS A 284 -4.39 -13.86 -0.61
N LEU A 285 -3.63 -14.65 0.14
CA LEU A 285 -3.05 -14.22 1.42
C LEU A 285 -1.54 -14.01 1.29
N PHE A 286 -1.04 -12.87 1.74
CA PHE A 286 0.39 -12.54 1.69
C PHE A 286 0.88 -11.97 3.01
N PRO A 287 2.08 -12.34 3.49
CA PRO A 287 2.71 -11.68 4.62
C PRO A 287 2.92 -10.20 4.35
N VAL A 288 2.82 -9.35 5.39
CA VAL A 288 3.13 -7.91 5.29
C VAL A 288 4.54 -7.69 4.75
N HIS A 289 5.49 -8.56 5.13
CA HIS A 289 6.82 -8.56 4.55
C HIS A 289 7.40 -9.98 4.41
N ARG A 290 7.46 -10.76 5.50
CA ARG A 290 7.95 -12.14 5.47
C ARG A 290 7.41 -12.90 6.67
N LYS A 291 6.79 -14.05 6.43
CA LYS A 291 6.27 -14.90 7.51
C LYS A 291 7.40 -15.73 8.12
N ASN A 292 7.55 -15.66 9.45
CA ASN A 292 8.45 -16.51 10.24
C ASN A 292 9.89 -16.58 9.69
N GLY A 293 10.48 -15.42 9.37
CA GLY A 293 11.88 -15.33 8.95
C GLY A 293 12.84 -15.82 10.04
N PRO A 294 14.01 -16.40 9.69
CA PRO A 294 15.08 -16.68 10.64
C PRO A 294 15.48 -15.44 11.46
N ALA A 295 16.05 -15.64 12.65
CA ALA A 295 16.58 -14.54 13.45
C ALA A 295 17.59 -13.70 12.65
N GLY A 296 17.52 -12.37 12.78
CA GLY A 296 18.38 -11.45 12.02
C GLY A 296 17.96 -11.22 10.56
N THR A 297 16.83 -11.77 10.12
CA THR A 297 16.26 -11.52 8.79
C THR A 297 14.95 -10.72 8.88
N PRO A 298 14.51 -10.08 7.78
CA PRO A 298 13.22 -9.40 7.76
C PRO A 298 12.09 -10.32 8.18
N ASN A 299 11.26 -9.89 9.13
CA ASN A 299 10.18 -10.73 9.65
C ASN A 299 8.96 -9.89 10.04
N SER A 300 7.84 -10.12 9.36
CA SER A 300 6.54 -9.55 9.72
C SER A 300 5.74 -10.44 10.69
N GLY A 301 6.36 -11.49 11.24
CA GLY A 301 5.70 -12.45 12.11
C GLY A 301 4.60 -13.21 11.37
N VAL A 302 3.40 -13.22 11.94
CA VAL A 302 2.19 -13.82 11.32
C VAL A 302 1.26 -12.78 10.69
N TYR A 303 1.67 -11.52 10.60
CA TYR A 303 0.82 -10.47 10.06
C TYR A 303 0.82 -10.48 8.53
N GLY A 304 -0.36 -10.34 7.95
CA GLY A 304 -0.58 -10.41 6.51
C GLY A 304 -1.72 -9.57 5.99
N TYR A 305 -1.81 -9.54 4.67
CA TYR A 305 -2.88 -8.94 3.91
C TYR A 305 -3.60 -9.99 3.05
N ALA A 306 -4.92 -9.91 3.06
CA ALA A 306 -5.78 -10.69 2.17
C ALA A 306 -6.27 -9.78 1.03
N TYR A 307 -6.03 -10.19 -0.20
CA TYR A 307 -6.51 -9.52 -1.41
C TYR A 307 -7.59 -10.37 -2.05
N ARG A 308 -8.76 -9.80 -2.34
CA ARG A 308 -9.84 -10.55 -2.98
C ARG A 308 -9.43 -10.90 -4.42
N ILE A 309 -9.86 -12.08 -4.88
CA ILE A 309 -9.72 -12.54 -6.26
C ILE A 309 -11.07 -13.06 -6.75
N THR A 310 -11.31 -12.96 -8.05
CA THR A 310 -12.45 -13.56 -8.75
C THR A 310 -11.90 -14.46 -9.83
N ASP A 311 -12.61 -15.55 -10.10
CA ASP A 311 -12.36 -16.42 -11.24
C ASP A 311 -12.52 -15.69 -12.59
#